data_AF-A0A524HDR7-F1
#
_entry.id   AF-A0A524HDR7-F1
#
_cell.length_a   1.000
_cell.length_b   1.000
_cell.length_c   1.000
_cell.angle_alpha   90.00
_cell.angle_beta   90.00
_cell.angle_gamma   90.00
#
_symmetry.space_group_name_H-M   'P 1'
#
loop_
_entity.id
_entity.type
_entity.pdbx_description
1 polymer ?
#
loop_
_entity_poly.entity_id
_entity_poly.type
_entity_poly.pdbx_seq_one_letter_code
_entity_poly.pdbx_strand_id
1 'polypeptide(L)'
;MNFALASPAFRAGGEIPARFTCEGKDCSPPLEWSGVPPEAKSLILIVDDPDAPDPKAPRMTWVHWLVYNLPPGTAGLAEGVAPKALPAGTLEGVTDFKRTGWGGPCPPIG
;
A
#
# COMPACT_ATOMS: atom_id res chain seq x y z
N MET A 1 7.97 -20.14 10.30
CA MET A 1 6.72 -19.35 10.15
C MET A 1 6.74 -18.74 8.77
N ASN A 2 5.58 -18.60 8.12
CA ASN A 2 5.50 -18.00 6.79
C ASN A 2 5.20 -16.49 6.92
N PHE A 3 5.80 -15.66 6.08
CA PHE A 3 5.45 -14.24 6.01
C PHE A 3 4.01 -14.09 5.51
N ALA A 4 3.24 -13.20 6.13
CA ALA A 4 1.85 -12.92 5.77
C ALA A 4 1.53 -11.43 5.93
N LEU A 5 0.70 -10.91 5.02
CA LEU A 5 0.17 -9.54 5.02
C LEU A 5 -1.36 -9.61 5.02
N ALA A 6 -2.02 -8.79 5.83
CA ALA A 6 -3.46 -8.70 5.94
C ALA A 6 -3.91 -7.25 6.20
N SER A 7 -5.20 -6.99 6.05
CA SER A 7 -5.85 -5.76 6.50
C SER A 7 -7.04 -6.12 7.39
N PRO A 8 -7.23 -5.48 8.56
CA PRO A 8 -8.46 -5.63 9.31
C PRO A 8 -9.67 -4.98 8.62
N ALA A 9 -9.46 -4.16 7.59
CA ALA A 9 -10.53 -3.45 6.91
C ALA A 9 -11.15 -4.21 5.74
N PHE A 10 -10.47 -5.21 5.18
CA PHE A 10 -10.97 -6.06 4.11
C PHE A 10 -10.22 -7.39 4.05
N ARG A 11 -10.90 -8.43 3.56
CA ARG A 11 -10.28 -9.75 3.31
C ARG A 11 -9.49 -9.75 2.01
N ALA A 12 -8.52 -10.66 1.87
CA ALA A 12 -7.86 -10.91 0.60
C ALA A 12 -8.89 -11.25 -0.50
N GLY A 13 -8.79 -10.58 -1.65
CA GLY A 13 -9.76 -10.69 -2.76
C GLY A 13 -11.15 -10.11 -2.47
N GLY A 14 -11.34 -9.42 -1.34
CA GLY A 14 -12.55 -8.67 -1.03
C GLY A 14 -12.50 -7.23 -1.56
N GLU A 15 -13.64 -6.56 -1.48
CA GLU A 15 -13.76 -5.14 -1.83
C GLU A 15 -13.00 -4.26 -0.84
N ILE A 16 -12.27 -3.28 -1.37
CA ILE A 16 -11.63 -2.23 -0.57
C ILE A 16 -12.71 -1.19 -0.21
N PRO A 17 -12.94 -0.89 1.08
CA PRO A 17 -13.93 0.11 1.49
C PRO A 17 -13.67 1.48 0.84
N ALA A 18 -14.75 2.13 0.37
CA ALA A 18 -14.70 3.40 -0.37
C ALA A 18 -13.91 4.50 0.35
N ARG A 19 -13.83 4.48 1.68
CA ARG A 19 -13.00 5.42 2.45
C ARG A 19 -11.52 5.42 2.05
N PHE A 20 -10.99 4.32 1.51
CA PHE A 20 -9.60 4.18 1.08
C PHE A 20 -9.40 4.42 -0.43
N THR A 21 -10.47 4.74 -1.15
CA THR A 21 -10.47 5.00 -2.60
C THR A 21 -10.66 6.49 -2.86
N CYS A 22 -10.57 6.90 -4.12
CA CYS A 22 -10.83 8.28 -4.55
C CYS A 22 -12.28 8.74 -4.30
N GLU A 23 -13.22 7.81 -4.07
CA GLU A 23 -14.62 8.11 -3.77
C GLU A 23 -14.85 8.46 -2.29
N GLY A 24 -13.84 8.26 -1.44
CA GLY A 24 -13.93 8.51 0.00
C GLY A 24 -12.86 9.48 0.48
N LYS A 25 -12.17 9.10 1.56
CA LYS A 25 -11.16 9.96 2.21
C LYS A 25 -9.78 9.85 1.58
N ASP A 26 -9.60 8.92 0.65
CA ASP A 26 -8.31 8.62 0.02
C ASP A 26 -7.17 8.39 1.04
N CYS A 27 -7.48 7.72 2.16
CA CYS A 27 -6.49 7.36 3.17
C CYS A 27 -6.02 5.92 2.97
N SER A 28 -4.79 5.60 3.37
CA SER A 28 -4.28 4.22 3.29
C SER A 28 -5.08 3.28 4.20
N PRO A 29 -5.31 2.03 3.80
CA PRO A 29 -5.93 1.05 4.67
C PRO A 29 -4.98 0.65 5.81
N PRO A 30 -5.51 0.17 6.96
CA PRO A 30 -4.68 -0.46 7.97
C PRO A 30 -4.08 -1.74 7.39
N LEU A 31 -2.79 -1.95 7.59
CA LEU A 31 -2.07 -3.14 7.14
C LEU A 31 -1.34 -3.77 8.32
N GLU A 32 -1.38 -5.08 8.41
CA GLU A 32 -0.72 -5.86 9.45
C GLU A 32 0.05 -6.99 8.78
N TRP A 33 1.27 -7.26 9.24
CA TRP A 33 2.04 -8.39 8.75
C TRP A 33 2.67 -9.16 9.91
N SER A 34 2.90 -10.45 9.65
CA SER A 34 3.46 -11.38 10.63
C SER A 34 4.44 -12.32 9.95
N GLY A 35 5.23 -13.02 10.76
CA GLY A 35 6.20 -13.99 10.25
C GLY A 35 7.37 -13.35 9.49
N VAL A 36 7.75 -12.12 9.83
CA VAL A 36 8.97 -11.49 9.31
C VAL A 36 10.18 -12.37 9.68
N PRO A 37 11.00 -12.79 8.70
CA PRO A 37 12.17 -13.61 8.98
C PRO A 37 13.16 -12.87 9.91
N PRO A 38 13.76 -13.54 10.91
CA PRO A 38 14.68 -12.90 11.86
C PRO A 38 15.93 -12.30 11.19
N GLU A 39 16.30 -12.78 10.00
CA GLU A 39 17.41 -12.27 9.20
C GLU A 39 17.07 -10.99 8.41
N ALA A 40 15.79 -10.62 8.31
CA ALA A 40 15.34 -9.46 7.57
C ALA A 40 15.98 -8.17 8.12
N LYS A 41 16.54 -7.36 7.22
CA LYS A 41 17.17 -6.08 7.58
C LYS A 41 16.22 -4.90 7.46
N SER A 42 15.27 -5.00 6.55
CA SER A 42 14.21 -4.04 6.33
C SER A 42 13.07 -4.71 5.57
N LEU A 43 11.92 -4.03 5.53
CA LEU A 43 10.76 -4.39 4.73
C LEU A 43 10.46 -3.29 3.70
N ILE A 44 9.77 -3.70 2.63
CA ILE A 44 9.24 -2.82 1.59
C ILE A 44 7.77 -3.18 1.37
N LEU A 45 6.94 -2.17 1.18
CA LEU A 45 5.55 -2.28 0.75
C LEU A 45 5.41 -1.61 -0.61
N ILE A 46 4.88 -2.36 -1.56
CA ILE A 46 4.45 -1.88 -2.87
C ILE A 46 2.99 -2.26 -3.00
N VAL A 47 2.15 -1.28 -3.29
CA VAL A 47 0.75 -1.52 -3.68
C VAL A 47 0.64 -1.11 -5.13
N ASP A 48 0.37 -2.07 -6.01
CA ASP A 48 0.20 -1.85 -7.43
C ASP A 48 -1.13 -2.41 -7.95
N ASP A 49 -1.60 -1.81 -9.04
CA ASP A 49 -2.78 -2.24 -9.80
C ASP A 49 -2.33 -2.64 -11.21
N PRO A 50 -2.23 -3.95 -11.52
CA PRO A 50 -1.86 -4.43 -12.85
C PRO A 50 -2.99 -4.34 -13.88
N ASP A 51 -4.22 -4.04 -13.44
CA ASP A 51 -5.42 -3.95 -14.28
C ASP A 51 -5.74 -2.51 -14.69
N ALA A 52 -4.86 -1.55 -14.36
CA ALA A 52 -5.06 -0.15 -14.71
C ALA A 52 -5.12 0.03 -16.25
N PRO A 53 -6.21 0.62 -16.77
CA PRO A 53 -6.41 0.77 -18.21
C PRO A 53 -5.58 1.94 -18.76
N ASP A 54 -4.71 1.66 -19.74
CA ASP A 54 -4.05 2.69 -20.55
C ASP A 54 -4.64 2.67 -21.97
N PRO A 55 -5.18 3.80 -22.48
CA PRO A 55 -5.63 3.92 -23.88
C PRO A 55 -4.57 3.53 -24.92
N LYS A 56 -3.29 3.54 -24.56
CA LYS A 56 -2.14 3.21 -25.42
C LYS A 56 -1.52 1.84 -25.13
N ALA A 57 -1.82 1.21 -23.99
CA ALA A 57 -1.25 -0.07 -23.59
C ALA A 57 -2.32 -0.92 -22.86
N PRO A 58 -2.63 -2.15 -23.30
CA PRO A 58 -3.76 -2.92 -22.76
C PRO A 58 -3.70 -3.23 -21.25
N ARG A 59 -2.51 -3.14 -20.63
CA ARG A 59 -2.27 -3.29 -19.18
C ARG A 59 -1.07 -2.43 -18.80
N MET A 60 -1.25 -1.47 -17.90
CA MET A 60 -0.15 -0.79 -17.21
C MET A 60 -0.24 -1.15 -15.74
N THR A 61 0.90 -1.39 -15.09
CA THR A 61 0.94 -1.50 -13.64
C THR A 61 0.98 -0.11 -13.03
N TRP A 62 -0.03 0.24 -12.23
CA TRP A 62 -0.13 1.52 -11.55
C TRP A 62 0.26 1.39 -10.08
N VAL A 63 1.34 2.04 -9.66
CA VAL A 63 1.79 2.01 -8.27
C VAL A 63 0.98 3.02 -7.44
N HIS A 64 0.20 2.52 -6.49
CA HIS A 64 -0.62 3.29 -5.55
C HIS A 64 0.15 3.73 -4.31
N TRP A 65 1.13 2.94 -3.87
CA TRP A 65 1.96 3.27 -2.71
C TRP A 65 3.29 2.54 -2.73
N LEU A 66 4.36 3.23 -2.34
CA LEU A 66 5.71 2.71 -2.25
C LEU A 66 6.34 3.17 -0.94
N VAL A 67 6.59 2.24 -0.02
CA VAL A 67 7.20 2.49 1.30
C VAL A 67 8.36 1.53 1.49
N TYR A 68 9.54 2.03 1.80
CA TYR A 68 10.75 1.21 1.95
C TYR A 68 11.56 1.62 3.18
N ASN A 69 12.58 0.80 3.51
CA ASN A 69 13.36 0.93 4.74
C ASN A 69 12.51 0.84 6.03
N LEU A 70 11.40 0.11 5.97
CA LEU A 70 10.63 -0.21 7.17
C LEU A 70 11.50 -1.09 8.09
N PRO A 71 11.65 -0.75 9.38
CA PRO A 71 12.34 -1.61 10.34
C PRO A 71 11.68 -2.99 10.39
N PRO A 72 12.45 -4.09 10.47
CA PRO A 72 11.91 -5.45 10.41
C PRO A 72 11.01 -5.79 11.62
N GLY A 73 11.15 -5.07 12.74
CA GLY A 73 10.27 -5.18 13.90
C GLY A 73 8.95 -4.42 13.79
N THR A 74 8.71 -3.69 12.69
CA THR A 74 7.41 -3.05 12.43
C THR A 74 6.37 -4.14 12.23
N ALA A 75 5.20 -4.03 12.86
CA ALA A 75 4.14 -5.04 12.78
C ALA A 75 3.06 -4.71 11.72
N GLY A 76 3.09 -3.50 11.17
CA GLY A 76 2.05 -3.01 10.28
C GLY A 76 2.13 -1.50 10.07
N LEU A 77 1.16 -0.98 9.31
CA LEU A 77 0.91 0.44 9.13
C LEU A 77 -0.53 0.75 9.54
N ALA A 78 -0.69 1.77 10.38
CA ALA A 78 -2.01 2.23 10.77
C ALA A 78 -2.73 2.83 9.56
N GLU A 79 -4.06 2.81 9.63
CA GLU A 79 -4.90 3.48 8.65
C GLU A 79 -4.53 4.96 8.53
N GLY A 80 -4.33 5.44 7.30
CA GLY A 80 -4.01 6.83 7.03
C GLY A 80 -2.75 7.32 7.73
N VAL A 81 -1.79 6.44 8.00
CA VAL A 81 -0.54 6.79 8.69
C VAL A 81 0.12 7.98 8.00
N ALA A 82 0.32 9.07 8.75
CA ALA A 82 0.99 10.24 8.23
C ALA A 82 2.48 9.93 7.99
N PRO A 83 3.14 10.56 7.00
CA PRO A 83 4.57 10.33 6.75
C PRO A 83 5.46 10.56 7.98
N LYS A 84 5.08 11.52 8.85
CA LYS A 84 5.79 11.82 10.11
C LYS A 84 5.59 10.77 11.22
N ALA A 85 4.57 9.93 11.08
CA ALA A 85 4.24 8.86 12.02
C ALA A 85 4.76 7.48 11.55
N LEU A 86 5.41 7.42 10.38
CA LEU A 86 6.09 6.20 9.94
C LEU A 86 7.28 5.89 10.86
N PRO A 87 7.64 4.60 11.02
CA PRO A 87 8.80 4.21 11.80
C PRO A 87 10.08 4.92 11.34
N ALA A 88 10.96 5.24 12.28
CA ALA A 88 12.22 5.94 11.96
C ALA A 88 13.04 5.19 10.90
N GLY A 89 13.54 5.93 9.91
CA GLY A 89 14.28 5.37 8.77
C GLY A 89 13.41 4.94 7.59
N THR A 90 12.09 4.90 7.75
CA THR A 90 11.14 4.62 6.67
C THR A 90 11.13 5.78 5.67
N LEU A 91 11.09 5.44 4.39
CA LEU A 91 11.03 6.39 3.29
C LEU A 91 9.87 6.02 2.35
N GLU A 92 9.32 7.03 1.68
CA GLU A 92 8.29 6.86 0.67
C GLU A 92 8.87 7.15 -0.72
N GLY A 93 8.52 6.33 -1.70
CA GLY A 93 8.91 6.52 -3.09
C GLY A 93 7.86 7.29 -3.88
N VAL A 94 8.27 7.87 -5.01
CA VAL A 94 7.35 8.52 -5.95
C VAL A 94 6.54 7.44 -6.67
N THR A 95 5.22 7.63 -6.68
CA THR A 95 4.23 6.74 -7.30
C THR A 95 3.85 7.23 -8.71
N ASP A 96 2.97 6.50 -9.40
CA ASP A 96 2.47 6.92 -10.71
C ASP A 96 1.62 8.20 -10.67
N PHE A 97 1.09 8.55 -9.48
CA PHE A 97 0.48 9.85 -9.19
C PHE A 97 1.48 11.03 -9.16
N LYS A 98 2.77 10.79 -9.43
CA LYS A 98 3.86 11.78 -9.42
C LYS A 98 4.04 12.47 -8.07
N ARG A 99 3.63 11.80 -6.98
CA ARG A 99 3.82 12.20 -5.59
C ARG A 99 4.18 10.99 -4.72
N THR A 100 4.73 11.24 -3.54
CA THR A 100 4.86 10.22 -2.49
C THR A 100 3.53 10.03 -1.75
N GLY A 101 3.45 8.95 -0.97
CA GLY A 101 2.26 8.63 -0.17
C GLY A 101 1.24 7.78 -0.92
N TRP A 102 0.20 7.41 -0.19
CA TRP A 102 -0.94 6.69 -0.73
C TRP A 102 -1.71 7.56 -1.74
N GLY A 103 -2.03 6.97 -2.89
CA GLY A 103 -3.13 7.38 -3.75
C GLY A 103 -4.05 6.19 -3.95
N GLY A 104 -5.31 6.31 -3.58
CA GLY A 104 -6.26 5.20 -3.56
C GLY A 104 -6.72 4.75 -4.95
N PRO A 105 -7.33 3.56 -5.04
CA PRO A 105 -7.96 3.08 -6.26
C PRO A 105 -8.97 4.08 -6.80
N CYS A 106 -8.95 4.29 -8.11
CA CYS A 106 -9.92 5.10 -8.83
C CYS A 106 -10.19 4.51 -10.23
N PRO A 107 -10.65 3.24 -10.30
CA PRO A 107 -10.91 2.62 -11.59
C PRO A 107 -12.00 3.39 -12.34
N PRO A 108 -11.96 3.44 -13.69
CA PRO A 108 -13.06 4.01 -14.45
C PRO A 108 -14.35 3.26 -14.14
N ILE A 109 -15.47 3.99 -14.16
CA ILE A 109 -16.80 3.39 -14.01
C ILE A 109 -16.98 2.38 -15.15
N GLY A 110 -17.21 1.12 -14.78
CA GLY A 110 -17.53 0.03 -15.70
C GLY A 110 -19.00 0.04 -16.13
#